data_AF-R5QIL0-F1
#
_entry.id   AF-R5QIL0-F1
#
_cell.length_a   1.000
_cell.length_b   1.000
_cell.length_c   1.000
_cell.angle_alpha   90.00
_cell.angle_beta   90.00
_cell.angle_gamma   90.00
#
_symmetry.space_group_name_H-M   'P 1'
#
loop_
_entity.id
_entity.type
_entity.pdbx_description
1 polymer ?
#
loop_
_entity_poly.entity_id
_entity_poly.type
_entity_poly.pdbx_seq_one_letter_code
_entity_poly.pdbx_strand_id
1 'polypeptide(L)'
;MDIVLVPLLQVLFSLLGLYSSAILIAVILSWLIGFNVLNPSNRLVYLVNNALERLTEPFFAVFRRLIPPFGGIDLSPLFALIAIQFAQQVIVRILMRL
;
A
#
# COMPACT_ATOMS: atom_id res chain seq x y z
N MET A 1 -6.06 12.90 27.89
CA MET A 1 -6.25 13.45 26.51
C MET A 1 -6.80 12.37 25.58
N ASP A 2 -7.33 11.29 26.16
CA ASP A 2 -7.28 9.96 25.55
C ASP A 2 -8.59 9.68 24.83
N ILE A 3 -9.65 10.35 25.26
CA ILE A 3 -10.98 10.41 24.63
C ILE A 3 -10.89 10.82 23.15
N VAL A 4 -9.95 11.72 22.79
CA VAL A 4 -9.77 12.17 21.40
C VAL A 4 -8.59 11.47 20.73
N LEU A 5 -7.48 11.27 21.46
CA LEU A 5 -6.27 10.69 20.89
C LEU A 5 -6.44 9.22 20.49
N VAL A 6 -7.13 8.41 21.29
CA VAL A 6 -7.31 6.98 21.00
C VAL A 6 -8.15 6.75 19.74
N PRO A 7 -9.33 7.37 19.56
CA PRO A 7 -10.08 7.23 18.32
C PRO A 7 -9.31 7.73 17.08
N LEU A 8 -8.54 8.81 17.20
CA LEU A 8 -7.72 9.32 16.11
C LEU A 8 -6.66 8.29 15.67
N LEU A 9 -5.96 7.69 16.62
CA LEU A 9 -4.97 6.63 16.35
C LEU A 9 -5.62 5.38 15.75
N GLN A 10 -6.84 5.03 16.18
CA GLN A 10 -7.59 3.91 15.60
C GLN A 10 -7.98 4.19 14.14
N VAL A 11 -8.49 5.40 13.84
CA VAL A 11 -8.79 5.80 12.46
C VAL A 11 -7.54 5.74 11.59
N LEU A 12 -6.41 6.26 12.09
CA LEU A 12 -5.13 6.17 11.37
C LEU A 12 -4.71 4.72 11.13
N PHE A 13 -4.83 3.85 12.13
CA PHE A 13 -4.53 2.42 12.00
C PHE A 13 -5.39 1.75 10.93
N SER A 14 -6.69 2.04 10.90
CA SER A 14 -7.62 1.54 9.89
C SER A 14 -7.29 2.06 8.49
N LEU A 15 -6.94 3.33 8.33
CA LEU A 15 -6.52 3.92 7.06
C LEU A 15 -5.25 3.26 6.52
N LEU A 16 -4.26 3.00 7.39
CA LEU A 16 -3.07 2.24 7.02
C LEU A 16 -3.42 0.82 6.56
N GLY A 17 -4.38 0.17 7.21
CA GLY A 17 -4.88 -1.14 6.80
C GLY A 17 -5.57 -1.13 5.43
N LEU A 18 -6.42 -0.14 5.18
CA LEU A 18 -7.07 0.06 3.87
C LEU A 18 -6.03 0.31 2.76
N TYR A 19 -5.03 1.15 3.04
CA TYR A 19 -3.98 1.44 2.08
C TYR A 19 -3.08 0.22 1.81
N SER A 20 -2.78 -0.59 2.84
CA SER A 20 -2.10 -1.88 2.68
C SER A 20 -2.89 -2.83 1.77
N SER A 21 -4.22 -2.91 1.92
CA SER A 21 -5.08 -3.70 1.03
C SER A 21 -5.06 -3.17 -0.40
N ALA A 22 -5.06 -1.86 -0.60
CA ALA A 22 -4.95 -1.25 -1.93
C ALA A 22 -3.62 -1.60 -2.61
N ILE A 23 -2.49 -1.55 -1.88
CA ILE A 23 -1.19 -1.98 -2.37
C ILE A 23 -1.21 -3.45 -2.76
N LEU A 24 -1.79 -4.32 -1.93
CA LEU A 24 -1.89 -5.74 -2.23
C LEU A 24 -2.71 -6.01 -3.50
N ILE A 25 -3.84 -5.33 -3.66
CA ILE A 25 -4.67 -5.41 -4.87
C ILE A 25 -3.88 -4.91 -6.09
N ALA A 26 -3.11 -3.83 -5.97
CA ALA A 26 -2.27 -3.32 -7.05
C ALA A 26 -1.21 -4.34 -7.49
N VAL A 27 -0.58 -5.04 -6.55
CA VAL A 27 0.41 -6.11 -6.84
C VAL A 27 -0.26 -7.30 -7.53
N ILE A 28 -1.41 -7.73 -7.02
CA ILE A 28 -2.16 -8.83 -7.65
C ILE A 28 -2.57 -8.44 -9.08
N LEU A 29 -3.10 -7.22 -9.25
CA LEU A 29 -3.54 -6.73 -10.56
C LEU A 29 -2.37 -6.63 -11.55
N SER A 30 -1.19 -6.17 -11.10
CA SER A 30 0.00 -6.08 -11.96
C SER A 30 0.48 -7.47 -12.41
N TRP A 31 0.40 -8.49 -11.55
CA TRP A 31 0.69 -9.87 -11.94
C TRP A 31 -0.34 -10.44 -12.90
N LEU A 32 -1.64 -10.20 -12.64
CA LEU A 32 -2.71 -10.66 -13.53
C LEU A 32 -2.58 -10.06 -14.93
N ILE A 33 -2.21 -8.77 -15.04
CA ILE A 33 -1.93 -8.12 -16.32
C ILE A 33 -0.62 -8.67 -16.93
N GLY A 34 0.46 -8.75 -16.15
CA GLY A 34 1.78 -9.19 -16.61
C GLY A 34 1.82 -10.64 -17.10
N PHE A 35 1.00 -11.52 -16.52
CA PHE A 35 0.83 -12.90 -16.97
C PHE A 35 -0.27 -13.08 -18.03
N ASN A 36 -0.79 -11.98 -18.59
CA ASN A 36 -1.85 -11.98 -19.61
C ASN A 36 -3.15 -12.68 -19.15
N VAL A 37 -3.41 -12.76 -17.84
CA VAL A 37 -4.68 -13.27 -17.29
C VAL A 37 -5.79 -12.24 -17.46
N LEU A 38 -5.46 -10.95 -17.30
CA LEU A 38 -6.38 -9.84 -17.52
C LEU A 38 -5.93 -8.98 -18.70
N ASN A 39 -6.90 -8.59 -19.53
CA ASN A 39 -6.66 -7.69 -20.64
C ASN A 39 -6.78 -6.22 -20.18
N PRO A 40 -5.70 -5.42 -20.21
CA PRO A 40 -5.73 -4.02 -19.78
C PRO A 40 -6.59 -3.13 -20.70
N SER A 41 -6.90 -3.56 -21.92
CA SER A 41 -7.83 -2.86 -22.81
C SER A 41 -9.29 -2.95 -22.34
N ASN A 42 -9.61 -3.86 -21.40
CA ASN A 42 -10.92 -3.86 -20.77
C ASN A 42 -11.08 -2.59 -19.93
N ARG A 43 -12.15 -1.82 -20.20
CA ARG A 43 -12.40 -0.54 -19.54
C ARG A 43 -12.41 -0.64 -18.01
N LEU A 44 -12.95 -1.71 -17.44
CA LEU A 44 -12.99 -1.89 -15.98
C LEU A 44 -11.58 -2.12 -15.43
N VAL A 45 -10.80 -3.01 -16.05
CA VAL A 45 -9.41 -3.30 -15.67
C VAL A 45 -8.56 -2.03 -15.75
N TYR A 46 -8.66 -1.28 -16.85
CA TYR A 46 -7.98 0.00 -17.02
C TYR A 46 -8.32 1.01 -15.92
N LEU A 47 -9.60 1.18 -15.62
CA LEU A 47 -10.05 2.14 -14.60
C LEU A 47 -9.52 1.76 -13.21
N VAL A 48 -9.62 0.48 -12.83
CA VAL A 48 -9.12 0.00 -11.55
C VAL A 48 -7.60 0.12 -11.48
N ASN A 49 -6.88 -0.27 -12.53
CA ASN A 49 -5.42 -0.18 -12.58
C ASN A 49 -4.94 1.27 -12.45
N ASN A 50 -5.48 2.19 -13.26
CA ASN A 50 -5.11 3.61 -13.19
C ASN A 50 -5.50 4.26 -11.85
N ALA A 51 -6.60 3.83 -11.22
CA ALA A 51 -6.95 4.31 -9.88
C ALA A 51 -5.93 3.83 -8.83
N LEU A 52 -5.56 2.54 -8.87
CA LEU A 52 -4.57 1.97 -7.95
C LEU A 52 -3.18 2.57 -8.16
N GLU A 53 -2.73 2.72 -9.41
CA GLU A 53 -1.46 3.37 -9.74
C GLU A 53 -1.42 4.80 -9.18
N ARG A 54 -2.46 5.61 -9.39
CA ARG A 54 -2.50 6.98 -8.84
C ARG A 54 -2.45 7.02 -7.31
N LEU A 55 -3.04 6.02 -6.65
CA LEU A 55 -3.02 5.91 -5.19
C LEU A 55 -1.66 5.46 -4.67
N THR A 56 -1.00 4.51 -5.33
CA THR A 56 0.20 3.84 -4.80
C THR A 56 1.51 4.45 -5.30
N GLU A 57 1.51 5.05 -6.49
CA GLU A 57 2.72 5.56 -7.17
C GLU A 57 3.49 6.60 -6.35
N PRO A 58 2.87 7.58 -5.66
CA PRO A 58 3.61 8.52 -4.83
C PRO A 58 4.43 7.82 -3.74
N PHE A 59 3.90 6.74 -3.16
CA PHE A 59 4.57 5.98 -2.12
C PHE A 59 5.62 5.04 -2.73
N PHE A 60 5.29 4.33 -3.81
CA PHE A 60 6.25 3.46 -4.50
C PHE A 60 7.43 4.25 -5.08
N ALA A 61 7.22 5.45 -5.62
CA ALA A 61 8.28 6.30 -6.13
C ALA A 61 9.32 6.68 -5.07
N VAL A 62 8.90 6.85 -3.81
CA VAL A 62 9.83 7.06 -2.69
C VAL A 62 10.71 5.83 -2.50
N PHE A 63 10.12 4.63 -2.49
CA PHE A 63 10.86 3.39 -2.31
C PHE A 63 11.77 3.06 -3.50
N ARG A 64 11.36 3.29 -4.76
CA ARG A 64 12.21 3.10 -5.95
C ARG A 64 13.46 3.99 -5.95
N ARG A 65 13.40 5.16 -5.30
CA ARG A 65 14.58 6.03 -5.17
C ARG A 65 15.57 5.51 -4.13
N LEU A 66 15.09 4.78 -3.13
CA LEU A 66 15.90 4.24 -2.04
C LEU A 66 16.42 2.84 -2.36
N ILE A 67 15.69 2.07 -3.15
CA ILE A 67 15.95 0.66 -3.41
C ILE A 67 16.31 0.49 -4.89
N PRO A 68 17.53 0.03 -5.21
CA PRO A 68 17.88 -0.28 -6.58
C PRO A 68 17.00 -1.42 -7.12
N PRO A 69 16.56 -1.37 -8.39
CA PRO A 69 15.74 -2.42 -8.97
C PRO A 69 16.49 -3.76 -8.96
N PHE A 70 15.82 -4.81 -8.51
CA PHE A 70 16.41 -6.15 -8.39
C PHE A 70 15.86 -7.05 -9.49
N GLY A 71 16.70 -7.41 -10.46
CA GLY A 71 16.30 -8.31 -11.55
C GLY A 71 15.14 -7.81 -12.41
N GLY A 72 14.93 -6.49 -12.50
CA GLY A 72 13.82 -5.88 -13.25
C GLY A 72 12.46 -5.96 -12.55
N ILE A 73 12.40 -6.48 -11.32
CA ILE A 73 11.17 -6.54 -10.51
C ILE A 73 11.10 -5.31 -9.60
N ASP A 74 9.94 -4.67 -9.55
CA ASP A 74 9.69 -3.58 -8.62
C ASP A 74 9.46 -4.14 -7.20
N LEU A 75 10.45 -3.97 -6.32
CA LEU A 75 10.35 -4.35 -4.90
C LEU A 75 9.66 -3.29 -4.04
N SER A 76 9.33 -2.12 -4.60
CA SER A 76 8.70 -1.02 -3.85
C SER A 76 7.43 -1.40 -3.11
N PRO A 77 6.52 -2.23 -3.67
CA PRO A 77 5.33 -2.66 -2.96
C PRO A 77 5.64 -3.45 -1.68
N LEU A 78 6.69 -4.28 -1.69
CA LEU A 78 7.11 -5.06 -0.52
C LEU A 78 7.58 -4.13 0.61
N PHE A 79 8.47 -3.19 0.29
CA PHE A 79 8.99 -2.26 1.30
C PHE A 79 7.93 -1.25 1.77
N ALA A 80 7.00 -0.87 0.89
CA ALA A 80 5.82 -0.10 1.25
C ALA A 80 4.96 -0.82 2.30
N LEU A 81 4.68 -2.11 2.10
CA LEU A 81 3.94 -2.92 3.07
C LEU A 81 4.68 -3.07 4.40
N ILE A 82 6.01 -3.28 4.36
CA ILE A 82 6.84 -3.35 5.58
C ILE A 82 6.79 -2.03 6.35
N ALA A 83 6.89 -0.89 5.67
CA ALA A 83 6.82 0.43 6.29
C ALA A 83 5.46 0.69 6.94
N ILE A 84 4.37 0.31 6.28
CA ILE A 84 3.01 0.41 6.83
C ILE A 84 2.85 -0.50 8.05
N GLN A 85 3.32 -1.74 7.97
CA GLN A 85 3.28 -2.69 9.09
C GLN A 85 4.05 -2.15 10.30
N PHE A 86 5.23 -1.58 10.07
CA PHE A 86 6.00 -0.93 11.13
C PHE A 86 5.22 0.23 11.77
N ALA A 87 4.62 1.11 10.96
CA ALA A 87 3.82 2.23 11.45
C ALA A 87 2.62 1.75 12.30
N GLN A 88 1.93 0.70 11.84
CA GLN A 88 0.83 0.07 12.59
C GLN A 88 1.30 -0.49 13.94
N GLN A 89 2.47 -1.16 13.98
CA GLN A 89 3.05 -1.67 15.23
C GLN A 89 3.42 -0.55 16.21
N VAL A 90 3.93 0.58 15.71
CA VAL A 90 4.19 1.77 16.53
C VAL A 90 2.88 2.31 17.11
N ILE A 91 1.82 2.43 16.32
CA ILE A 91 0.50 2.89 16.79
C ILE A 91 -0.03 1.96 17.89
N VAL A 92 0.02 0.65 17.68
CA VAL A 92 -0.43 -0.35 18.68
C VAL A 92 0.37 -0.22 19.98
N ARG A 93 1.68 -0.05 19.91
CA ARG A 93 2.53 0.15 21.10
C ARG A 93 2.22 1.45 21.84
N ILE A 94 1.86 2.52 21.13
CA ILE A 94 1.42 3.78 21.74
C ILE A 94 0.06 3.54 22.44
N LEU A 95 -0.90 2.92 21.75
CA LEU A 95 -2.22 2.62 22.30
C LEU A 95 -2.19 1.73 23.54
N MET A 96 -1.25 0.77 23.64
CA MET A 96 -1.09 -0.07 24.83
C MET A 96 -0.49 0.66 26.04
N ARG A 97 0.17 1.81 25.82
CA ARG A 97 0.82 2.59 26.88
C ARG A 97 -0.03 3.74 27.40
N LEU A 98 -0.97 4.22 26.58
CA LEU A 98 -1.98 5.21 26.94
C LEU A 98 -3.08 4.58 27.78
#